data_AF-A0A7S4M786-F1
#
_entry.id   AF-A0A7S4M786-F1
#
_cell.length_a   1.000
_cell.length_b   1.000
_cell.length_c   1.000
_cell.angle_alpha   90.00
_cell.angle_beta   90.00
_cell.angle_gamma   90.00
#
_symmetry.space_group_name_H-M   'P 1'
#
loop_
_entity.id
_entity.type
_entity.pdbx_description
1 polymer ?
#
loop_
_entity_poly.entity_id
_entity_poly.type
_entity_poly.pdbx_seq_one_letter_code
_entity_poly.pdbx_strand_id
1 'polypeptide(L)'
;MAADWRKSDYSGRDKWERLQKYVKSKAPKLSSVLVEIVFSYTYPRLDVNVSKGMNHLLKSPWCVHPKTGRVCVPVQPGQEDAFDPSAVPTLRTIEVDLNQDAPSAEGQSLKDISRTRLSAYESTFDDFLKRLEHSIRGDKARASKASSMDF
;
A
#
# COMPACT_ATOMS: atom_id res chain seq x y z
N MET A 1 0.14 44.87 -7.22
CA MET A 1 1.46 44.32 -7.61
C MET A 1 1.37 42.81 -7.63
N ALA A 2 1.34 42.20 -8.81
CA ALA A 2 1.58 40.76 -8.92
C ALA A 2 3.06 40.55 -8.61
N ALA A 3 3.37 39.92 -7.47
CA ALA A 3 4.74 39.45 -7.24
C ALA A 3 5.08 38.53 -8.42
N ASP A 4 6.19 38.79 -9.10
CA ASP A 4 6.61 37.98 -10.23
C ASP A 4 7.04 36.60 -9.73
N TRP A 5 6.11 35.65 -9.76
CA TRP A 5 6.30 34.26 -9.35
C TRP A 5 7.30 33.50 -10.25
N ARG A 6 7.71 34.12 -11.36
CA ARG A 6 8.71 33.61 -12.30
C ARG A 6 10.14 33.92 -11.90
N LYS A 7 10.37 34.75 -10.88
CA LYS A 7 11.71 34.92 -10.31
C LYS A 7 12.23 33.56 -9.81
N SER A 8 13.40 33.17 -10.31
CA SER A 8 13.92 31.79 -10.25
C SER A 8 14.56 31.42 -8.91
N ASP A 9 14.68 32.37 -7.98
CA ASP A 9 15.34 32.23 -6.69
C ASP A 9 14.44 31.63 -5.59
N TYR A 10 13.13 31.55 -5.81
CA TYR A 10 12.21 30.96 -4.83
C TYR A 10 12.04 29.45 -5.00
N SER A 11 12.26 28.71 -3.92
CA SER A 11 11.91 27.29 -3.83
C SER A 11 10.40 27.07 -3.82
N GLY A 12 9.95 25.83 -4.05
CA GLY A 12 8.53 25.47 -3.93
C GLY A 12 7.97 25.76 -2.53
N ARG A 13 8.79 25.57 -1.49
CA ARG A 13 8.44 25.90 -0.10
C ARG A 13 8.25 27.40 0.10
N ASP A 14 9.17 28.22 -0.40
CA ASP A 14 9.07 29.69 -0.29
C ASP A 14 7.81 30.20 -0.97
N LYS A 15 7.49 29.64 -2.14
CA LYS A 15 6.27 29.97 -2.89
C LYS A 15 5.01 29.59 -2.12
N TRP A 16 4.99 28.40 -1.51
CA TRP A 16 3.86 27.95 -0.69
C TRP A 16 3.63 28.82 0.54
N GLU A 17 4.68 29.13 1.30
CA GLU A 17 4.59 29.97 2.50
C GLU A 17 4.08 31.38 2.17
N ARG A 18 4.54 31.95 1.04
CA ARG A 18 4.05 33.24 0.52
C ARG A 18 2.58 33.19 0.14
N LEU A 19 2.14 32.14 -0.53
CA LEU A 19 0.74 31.94 -0.89
C LEU A 19 -0.14 31.86 0.37
N GLN A 20 0.26 31.06 1.36
CA GLN A 20 -0.45 30.93 2.63
C GLN A 20 -0.57 32.29 3.34
N LYS A 21 0.52 33.08 3.42
CA LYS A 21 0.51 34.41 4.02
C LYS A 21 -0.39 35.37 3.27
N TYR A 22 -0.36 35.35 1.93
CA TYR A 22 -1.22 36.20 1.10
C TYR A 22 -2.70 35.87 1.31
N VAL A 23 -3.08 34.60 1.25
CA VAL A 23 -4.47 34.17 1.44
C VAL A 23 -4.96 34.57 2.83
N LYS A 24 -4.20 34.29 3.89
CA LYS A 24 -4.60 34.62 5.28
C LYS A 24 -4.75 36.12 5.53
N SER A 25 -3.90 36.95 4.92
CA SER A 25 -3.86 38.39 5.22
C SER A 25 -4.62 39.28 4.24
N LYS A 26 -4.68 38.91 2.96
CA LYS A 26 -5.23 39.74 1.88
C LYS A 26 -6.47 39.13 1.21
N ALA A 27 -6.66 37.81 1.29
CA ALA A 27 -7.79 37.13 0.67
C ALA A 27 -8.40 36.04 1.58
N PRO A 28 -8.82 36.36 2.82
CA PRO A 28 -9.28 35.35 3.79
C PRO A 28 -10.51 34.57 3.30
N LYS A 29 -11.31 35.17 2.41
CA LYS A 29 -12.44 34.51 1.73
C LYS A 29 -12.02 33.33 0.84
N LEU A 30 -10.73 33.26 0.45
CA LEU A 30 -10.15 32.18 -0.36
C LEU A 30 -9.38 31.15 0.49
N SER A 31 -9.62 31.10 1.80
CA SER A 31 -8.93 30.16 2.69
C SER A 31 -9.10 28.69 2.29
N SER A 32 -10.26 28.31 1.73
CA SER A 32 -10.52 26.96 1.23
C SER A 32 -9.55 26.52 0.14
N VAL A 33 -9.08 27.46 -0.69
CA VAL A 33 -8.16 27.20 -1.81
C VAL A 33 -6.86 26.55 -1.33
N LEU A 34 -6.38 26.87 -0.13
CA LEU A 34 -5.19 26.23 0.42
C LEU A 34 -5.41 24.73 0.66
N VAL A 35 -6.59 24.36 1.16
CA VAL A 35 -6.97 22.96 1.38
C VAL A 35 -7.23 22.28 0.03
N GLU A 36 -7.92 22.93 -0.89
CA GLU A 36 -8.19 22.42 -2.24
C GLU A 36 -6.89 22.12 -3.00
N ILE A 37 -5.86 22.97 -2.87
CA ILE A 37 -4.53 22.69 -3.44
C ILE A 37 -3.95 21.43 -2.81
N VAL A 38 -3.91 21.32 -1.48
CA VAL A 38 -3.39 20.11 -0.81
C VAL A 38 -4.12 18.87 -1.34
N PHE A 39 -5.45 18.86 -1.34
CA PHE A 39 -6.23 17.73 -1.83
C PHE A 39 -5.97 17.42 -3.30
N SER A 40 -5.89 18.44 -4.16
CA SER A 40 -5.64 18.25 -5.59
C SER A 40 -4.33 17.53 -5.90
N TYR A 41 -3.32 17.73 -5.04
CA TYR A 41 -1.97 17.17 -5.22
C TYR A 41 -1.68 15.94 -4.36
N THR A 42 -2.34 15.76 -3.22
CA THR A 42 -2.01 14.69 -2.26
C THR A 42 -3.15 13.70 -2.01
N TYR A 43 -4.39 14.03 -2.36
CA TYR A 43 -5.50 13.10 -2.15
C TYR A 43 -5.43 11.92 -3.14
N PRO A 44 -5.68 10.67 -2.70
CA PRO A 44 -5.67 9.51 -3.57
C PRO A 44 -6.69 9.63 -4.71
N ARG A 45 -6.22 9.45 -5.95
CA ARG A 45 -7.09 9.38 -7.13
C ARG A 45 -7.60 7.94 -7.27
N LEU A 46 -8.85 7.72 -6.90
CA LEU A 46 -9.47 6.41 -6.96
C LEU A 46 -9.94 6.10 -8.38
N ASP A 47 -9.53 4.95 -8.91
CA ASP A 47 -10.17 4.39 -10.10
C ASP A 47 -11.54 3.81 -9.68
N VAL A 48 -12.57 4.65 -9.77
CA VAL A 48 -13.90 4.32 -9.25
C VAL A 48 -14.51 3.07 -9.92
N ASN A 49 -14.10 2.74 -11.15
CA ASN A 49 -14.68 1.62 -11.88
C ASN A 49 -14.26 0.27 -11.29
N VAL A 50 -13.14 0.22 -10.56
CA VAL A 50 -12.69 -1.00 -9.86
C VAL A 50 -13.53 -1.33 -8.62
N SER A 51 -14.36 -0.39 -8.14
CA SER A 51 -15.14 -0.54 -6.91
C SER A 51 -16.66 -0.48 -7.11
N LYS A 52 -17.15 -0.11 -8.30
CA LYS A 52 -18.59 0.03 -8.58
C LYS A 52 -19.33 -1.29 -8.82
N GLY A 53 -18.68 -2.25 -9.47
CA GLY A 53 -19.30 -3.48 -9.94
C GLY A 53 -18.75 -4.71 -9.21
N MET A 54 -19.63 -5.63 -8.83
CA MET A 54 -19.24 -6.88 -8.15
C MET A 54 -18.42 -7.83 -9.04
N ASN A 55 -18.53 -7.70 -10.37
CA ASN A 55 -17.90 -8.60 -11.33
C ASN A 55 -16.56 -8.06 -11.88
N HIS A 56 -15.98 -7.04 -11.24
CA HIS A 56 -14.71 -6.48 -11.68
C HIS A 56 -13.56 -7.47 -11.40
N LEU A 57 -12.76 -7.79 -12.42
CA LEU A 57 -11.62 -8.67 -12.28
C LEU A 57 -10.40 -7.87 -11.81
N LEU A 58 -9.85 -8.26 -10.66
CA LEU A 58 -8.61 -7.71 -10.13
C LEU A 58 -7.47 -8.70 -10.25
N LYS A 59 -6.26 -8.15 -10.29
CA LYS A 59 -5.03 -8.94 -10.27
C LYS A 59 -4.93 -9.72 -8.96
N SER A 60 -4.66 -11.02 -9.05
CA SER A 60 -4.39 -11.84 -7.86
C SER A 60 -3.08 -11.39 -7.18
N PRO A 61 -3.01 -11.46 -5.84
CA PRO A 61 -1.73 -11.44 -5.13
C PRO A 61 -0.77 -12.47 -5.70
N TRP A 62 0.53 -12.21 -5.55
CA TRP A 62 1.65 -13.06 -5.99
C TRP A 62 1.84 -13.21 -7.51
N CYS A 63 0.96 -12.66 -8.33
CA CYS A 63 1.17 -12.64 -9.78
C CYS A 63 2.40 -11.81 -10.18
N VAL A 64 3.18 -12.33 -11.13
CA VAL A 64 4.31 -11.60 -11.74
C VAL A 64 3.77 -10.55 -12.71
N HIS A 65 4.24 -9.31 -12.60
CA HIS A 65 3.90 -8.27 -13.58
C HIS A 65 4.73 -8.47 -14.87
N PRO A 66 4.11 -8.63 -16.05
CA PRO A 66 4.79 -9.08 -17.26
C PRO A 66 5.91 -8.14 -17.72
N LYS A 67 5.69 -6.82 -17.61
CA LYS A 67 6.68 -5.82 -18.04
C LYS A 67 7.87 -5.64 -17.10
N THR A 68 7.66 -5.84 -15.79
CA THR A 68 8.68 -5.50 -14.77
C THR A 68 9.31 -6.75 -14.15
N GLY A 69 8.71 -7.92 -14.35
CA GLY A 69 9.11 -9.16 -13.71
C GLY A 69 8.88 -9.19 -12.19
N ARG A 70 8.35 -8.11 -11.60
CA ARG A 70 8.14 -7.98 -10.14
C ARG A 70 6.94 -8.80 -9.69
N VAL A 71 7.05 -9.42 -8.53
CA VAL A 71 5.95 -10.14 -7.86
C VAL A 71 5.00 -9.14 -7.20
N CYS A 72 3.69 -9.34 -7.32
CA CYS A 72 2.71 -8.53 -6.60
C CYS A 72 2.58 -8.98 -5.16
N VAL A 73 3.44 -8.41 -4.31
CA VAL A 73 3.55 -8.73 -2.90
C VAL A 73 2.54 -7.93 -2.06
N PRO A 74 2.06 -8.47 -0.93
CA PRO A 74 1.31 -7.70 0.05
C PRO A 74 2.16 -6.57 0.64
N VAL A 75 1.52 -5.44 0.93
CA VAL A 75 2.14 -4.31 1.65
C VAL A 75 1.66 -4.36 3.10
N GLN A 76 2.59 -4.22 4.05
CA GLN A 76 2.27 -4.27 5.47
C GLN A 76 1.63 -2.95 5.93
N PRO A 77 0.41 -2.97 6.50
CA PRO A 77 -0.20 -1.79 7.06
C PRO A 77 0.62 -1.22 8.22
N GLY A 78 0.76 0.10 8.29
CA GLY A 78 1.56 0.83 9.28
C GLY A 78 3.07 0.88 8.98
N GLN A 79 3.51 0.29 7.86
CA GLN A 79 4.90 0.36 7.39
C GLN A 79 4.97 0.83 5.92
N GLU A 80 3.97 1.59 5.48
CA GLU A 80 3.85 2.03 4.09
C GLU A 80 5.02 2.92 3.66
N ASP A 81 5.52 3.77 4.57
CA ASP A 81 6.67 4.67 4.31
C ASP A 81 7.98 3.90 4.06
N ALA A 82 8.09 2.67 4.56
CA ALA A 82 9.26 1.81 4.36
C ALA A 82 9.16 0.95 3.09
N PHE A 83 7.99 0.91 2.42
CA PHE A 83 7.80 0.11 1.23
C PHE A 83 8.42 0.78 0.01
N ASP A 84 9.44 0.15 -0.58
CA ASP A 84 10.06 0.57 -1.84
C ASP A 84 9.59 -0.31 -3.01
N PRO A 85 8.74 0.21 -3.93
CA PRO A 85 8.30 -0.53 -5.13
C PRO A 85 9.47 -0.97 -6.04
N SER A 86 10.60 -0.29 -5.97
CA SER A 86 11.79 -0.57 -6.77
C SER A 86 12.64 -1.73 -6.19
N ALA A 87 12.44 -2.07 -4.91
CA ALA A 87 13.11 -3.17 -4.22
C ALA A 87 12.32 -4.48 -4.25
N VAL A 88 11.06 -4.47 -4.70
CA VAL A 88 10.20 -5.67 -4.75
C VAL A 88 10.85 -6.79 -5.59
N PRO A 89 10.92 -8.05 -5.08
CA PRO A 89 11.54 -9.15 -5.80
C PRO A 89 10.96 -9.40 -7.19
N THR A 90 11.85 -9.72 -8.12
CA THR A 90 11.52 -10.18 -9.47
C THR A 90 11.54 -11.70 -9.57
N LEU A 91 10.93 -12.25 -10.62
CA LEU A 91 10.99 -13.69 -10.91
C LEU A 91 12.43 -14.18 -11.04
N ARG A 92 13.30 -13.44 -11.75
CA ARG A 92 14.72 -13.78 -11.90
C ARG A 92 15.47 -13.80 -10.57
N THR A 93 15.17 -12.85 -9.69
CA THR A 93 15.81 -12.83 -8.37
C THR A 93 15.38 -14.00 -7.51
N ILE A 94 14.12 -14.42 -7.61
CA ILE A 94 13.60 -15.59 -6.88
C ILE A 94 14.21 -16.87 -7.42
N GLU A 95 14.34 -17.01 -8.75
CA GLU A 95 15.04 -18.13 -9.38
C GLU A 95 16.48 -18.26 -8.87
N VAL A 96 17.21 -17.14 -8.77
CA VAL A 96 18.55 -17.12 -8.18
C VAL A 96 18.53 -17.55 -6.71
N ASP A 97 17.57 -17.09 -5.91
CA ASP A 97 17.46 -17.47 -4.50
C ASP A 97 17.21 -18.98 -4.34
N LEU A 98 16.40 -19.57 -5.22
CA LEU A 98 16.05 -21.00 -5.18
C LEU A 98 17.18 -21.91 -5.65
N ASN A 99 18.01 -21.43 -6.58
CA ASN A 99 19.14 -22.18 -7.13
C ASN A 99 20.43 -22.02 -6.31
N GLN A 100 20.41 -21.26 -5.21
CA GLN A 100 21.53 -21.25 -4.29
C GLN A 100 21.58 -22.59 -3.55
N ASP A 101 22.72 -23.28 -3.64
CA ASP A 101 22.99 -24.51 -2.88
C ASP A 101 22.98 -24.19 -1.37
N ALA A 102 21.80 -24.29 -0.76
CA ALA A 102 21.71 -24.30 0.69
C ALA A 102 22.27 -25.65 1.16
N PRO A 103 23.28 -25.69 2.06
CA PRO A 103 23.65 -26.92 2.72
C PRO A 103 22.39 -27.43 3.43
N SER A 104 21.82 -28.48 2.87
CA SER A 104 20.64 -29.11 3.44
C SER A 104 21.08 -29.73 4.75
N ALA A 105 20.82 -29.03 5.87
CA ALA A 105 20.91 -29.65 7.18
C ALA A 105 19.99 -30.88 7.15
N GLU A 106 20.60 -32.04 7.27
CA GLU A 106 19.96 -33.34 7.15
C GLU A 106 18.68 -33.37 7.99
N GLY A 107 17.52 -33.43 7.32
CA GLY A 107 16.23 -33.74 7.97
C GLY A 107 15.19 -32.63 8.10
N GLN A 108 15.43 -31.38 7.64
CA GLN A 108 14.36 -30.35 7.61
C GLN A 108 14.10 -29.81 6.20
N SER A 109 13.00 -30.27 5.60
CA SER A 109 12.43 -29.66 4.39
C SER A 109 11.81 -28.30 4.77
N LEU A 110 12.62 -27.25 4.80
CA LEU A 110 12.10 -25.88 4.85
C LEU A 110 11.26 -25.62 3.59
N LYS A 111 10.18 -24.86 3.67
CA LYS A 111 9.42 -24.45 2.48
C LYS A 111 10.34 -23.65 1.54
N ASP A 112 10.31 -23.94 0.24
CA ASP A 112 11.22 -23.28 -0.72
C ASP A 112 11.11 -21.75 -0.70
N ILE A 113 9.89 -21.22 -0.49
CA ILE A 113 9.63 -19.77 -0.41
C ILE A 113 10.36 -19.09 0.76
N SER A 114 10.55 -19.78 1.89
CA SER A 114 11.18 -19.19 3.08
C SER A 114 12.68 -18.92 2.88
N ARG A 115 13.28 -19.54 1.86
CA ARG A 115 14.68 -19.33 1.45
C ARG A 115 14.86 -18.18 0.46
N THR A 116 13.76 -17.54 0.06
CA THR A 116 13.78 -16.46 -0.94
C THR A 116 13.53 -15.11 -0.29
N ARG A 117 13.77 -14.05 -1.08
CA ARG A 117 13.37 -12.68 -0.74
C ARG A 117 11.86 -12.47 -0.63
N LEU A 118 11.03 -13.48 -0.91
CA LEU A 118 9.58 -13.43 -0.66
C LEU A 118 9.18 -13.71 0.79
N SER A 119 10.05 -14.31 1.59
CA SER A 119 9.77 -14.73 2.98
C SER A 119 9.14 -13.64 3.86
N ALA A 120 9.66 -12.41 3.81
CA ALA A 120 9.11 -11.27 4.57
C ALA A 120 7.67 -10.92 4.17
N TYR A 121 7.38 -11.03 2.87
CA TYR A 121 6.04 -10.76 2.34
C TYR A 121 5.08 -11.92 2.65
N GLU A 122 5.57 -13.17 2.66
CA GLU A 122 4.79 -14.35 3.07
C GLU A 122 4.33 -14.19 4.52
N SER A 123 5.23 -13.80 5.42
CA SER A 123 4.88 -13.53 6.82
C SER A 123 3.80 -12.45 6.95
N THR A 124 3.89 -11.38 6.16
CA THR A 124 2.86 -10.32 6.12
C THR A 124 1.49 -10.88 5.73
N PHE A 125 1.45 -11.78 4.74
CA PHE A 125 0.21 -12.40 4.28
C PHE A 125 -0.34 -13.41 5.28
N ASP A 126 0.51 -14.24 5.87
CA ASP A 126 0.12 -15.20 6.91
C ASP A 126 -0.53 -14.49 8.10
N ASP A 127 0.02 -13.35 8.52
CA ASP A 127 -0.55 -12.57 9.60
C ASP A 127 -1.90 -11.94 9.23
N PHE A 128 -2.08 -11.54 7.96
CA PHE A 128 -3.39 -11.14 7.45
C PHE A 128 -4.40 -12.30 7.52
N LEU A 129 -4.02 -13.50 7.05
CA LEU A 129 -4.88 -14.67 7.06
C LEU A 129 -5.27 -15.10 8.47
N LYS A 130 -4.32 -15.10 9.42
CA LYS A 130 -4.60 -15.39 10.84
C LYS A 130 -5.64 -14.44 11.43
N ARG A 131 -5.49 -13.13 11.18
CA ARG A 131 -6.45 -12.10 11.64
C ARG A 131 -7.82 -12.30 11.00
N LEU A 132 -7.87 -12.57 9.70
CA LEU A 132 -9.11 -12.83 8.96
C LEU A 132 -9.83 -14.07 9.51
N GLU A 133 -9.09 -15.18 9.73
CA GLU A 133 -9.64 -16.40 10.29
C GLU A 133 -10.23 -16.16 11.69
N HIS A 134 -9.50 -15.46 12.56
CA HIS A 134 -9.98 -15.11 13.89
C HIS A 134 -11.26 -14.27 13.83
N SER A 135 -11.33 -13.28 12.95
CA SER A 135 -12.53 -12.47 12.74
C SER A 135 -13.73 -13.33 12.32
N ILE A 136 -13.55 -14.18 11.30
CA ILE A 136 -14.62 -15.06 10.78
C ILE A 136 -15.12 -16.01 11.86
N ARG A 137 -14.21 -16.62 12.65
CA ARG A 137 -14.59 -17.49 13.78
C ARG A 137 -15.39 -16.73 14.84
N GLY A 138 -14.98 -15.50 15.14
CA GLY A 138 -15.68 -14.61 16.08
C GLY A 138 -17.10 -14.28 15.61
N ASP A 139 -17.27 -13.94 14.33
CA ASP A 139 -18.58 -13.62 13.76
C ASP A 139 -19.53 -14.83 13.77
N LYS A 140 -19.01 -16.01 13.42
CA LYS A 140 -19.77 -17.27 13.51
C LYS A 140 -20.23 -17.57 14.93
N ALA A 141 -19.35 -17.37 15.93
CA ALA A 141 -19.69 -17.61 17.33
C ALA A 141 -20.72 -16.61 17.88
N ARG A 142 -20.73 -15.36 17.38
CA ARG A 142 -21.76 -14.36 17.71
C ARG A 142 -23.11 -14.72 17.09
N ALA A 143 -23.10 -15.13 15.82
CA ALA A 143 -24.31 -15.54 15.11
C ALA A 143 -24.98 -16.76 15.77
N SER A 144 -24.19 -17.76 16.18
CA SER A 144 -24.73 -18.95 16.86
C SER A 144 -25.32 -18.64 18.23
N LYS A 145 -24.71 -17.74 19.01
CA LYS A 145 -25.25 -17.28 20.29
C LYS A 145 -26.55 -16.50 20.13
N ALA A 146 -26.64 -15.61 19.13
CA ALA A 146 -27.86 -14.86 18.85
C ALA A 146 -29.02 -15.80 18.49
N SER A 147 -28.79 -16.76 17.59
CA SER A 147 -29.80 -17.75 17.22
C SER A 147 -30.22 -18.69 18.37
N SER A 148 -29.39 -18.85 19.39
CA SER A 148 -29.69 -19.68 20.57
C SER A 148 -30.48 -18.93 21.65
N MET A 149 -30.57 -17.59 21.58
CA MET A 149 -31.31 -16.75 22.53
C MET A 149 -32.74 -16.44 22.07
N ASP A 150 -33.10 -16.79 20.83
CA ASP A 150 -34.43 -16.59 20.25
C ASP A 150 -35.39 -17.79 20.48
N PHE A 151 -35.06 -18.69 21.41
CA PHE A 151 -35.90 -19.82 21.88
C PHE A 151 -36.05 -19.78 23.39
#